data_AF-A0A0F5PMZ9-F1
#
_entry.id   AF-A0A0F5PMZ9-F1
#
_cell.length_a   1.000
_cell.length_b   1.000
_cell.length_c   1.000
_cell.angle_alpha   90.00
_cell.angle_beta   90.00
_cell.angle_gamma   90.00
#
_symmetry.space_group_name_H-M   'P 1'
#
loop_
_entity.id
_entity.type
_entity.pdbx_description
1 polymer ?
#
loop_
_entity_poly.entity_id
_entity_poly.type
_entity_poly.pdbx_seq_one_letter_code
_entity_poly.pdbx_strand_id
1 'polypeptide(L)'
;MEENVKNFENQELGSVKISEEVVSIIAGLAATEVPGVAGMSGGVVNGVSEILGRKNLSKGVKVEVGDKEATIHLYLIVDYGVRIPEVAWNVQRKR
;
A
#
# COMPACT_ATOMS: atom_id res chain seq x y z
N MET A 1 21.90 5.41 12.20
CA MET A 1 20.45 5.56 11.99
C MET A 1 20.26 7.02 11.63
N GLU A 2 20.17 7.32 10.33
CA GLU A 2 20.03 8.69 9.84
C GLU A 2 18.56 8.93 9.54
N GLU A 3 17.97 9.89 10.25
CA GLU A 3 16.61 10.37 10.00
C GLU A 3 16.61 11.22 8.72
N ASN A 4 15.94 10.73 7.68
CA ASN A 4 15.68 11.49 6.47
C ASN A 4 14.49 12.43 6.69
N VAL A 5 14.79 13.69 7.00
CA VAL A 5 13.81 14.78 6.97
C VAL A 5 14.31 15.82 5.97
N LYS A 6 13.64 15.92 4.80
CA LYS A 6 13.92 16.97 3.82
C LYS A 6 12.76 17.98 3.74
N ASN A 7 13.15 19.26 3.70
CA ASN A 7 12.28 20.43 3.74
C ASN A 7 11.80 20.81 2.33
N PHE A 8 10.50 21.09 2.20
CA PHE A 8 9.90 21.63 1.00
C PHE A 8 10.01 23.17 0.99
N GLU A 9 10.51 23.75 -0.09
CA GLU A 9 10.63 25.20 -0.27
C GLU A 9 9.26 25.83 -0.59
N ASN A 10 8.58 26.29 0.46
CA ASN A 10 7.61 27.39 0.38
C ASN A 10 7.63 28.10 1.74
N GLN A 11 8.58 29.03 1.92
CA GLN A 11 9.06 29.49 3.23
C GLN A 11 8.09 30.39 4.04
N GLU A 12 6.79 30.39 3.73
CA GLU A 12 5.76 31.07 4.56
C GLU A 12 4.65 30.14 5.11
N LEU A 13 4.59 28.85 4.72
CA LEU A 13 3.46 27.96 5.07
C LEU A 13 3.82 26.73 5.95
N GLY A 14 5.04 26.64 6.48
CA GLY A 14 5.49 25.47 7.23
C GLY A 14 5.77 24.25 6.35
N SER A 15 6.13 23.11 6.95
CA SER A 15 6.45 21.87 6.22
C SER A 15 5.37 20.80 6.42
N VAL A 16 4.90 20.23 5.30
CA VAL A 16 3.97 19.09 5.31
C VAL A 16 4.78 17.81 5.10
N LYS A 17 4.60 16.82 5.97
CA LYS A 17 5.19 15.48 5.82
C LYS A 17 4.10 14.46 5.61
N ILE A 18 4.29 13.59 4.62
CA ILE A 18 3.40 12.46 4.35
C ILE A 18 4.06 11.21 4.92
N SER A 19 3.35 10.47 5.76
CA SER A 19 3.83 9.21 6.33
C SER A 19 3.60 8.06 5.36
N GLU A 20 4.67 7.34 5.02
CA GLU A 20 4.62 6.12 4.21
C GLU A 20 3.72 5.04 4.84
N GLU A 21 3.70 4.95 6.16
CA GLU A 21 2.86 3.99 6.90
C GLU A 21 1.37 4.28 6.67
N VAL A 22 0.97 5.55 6.74
CA VAL A 22 -0.43 5.96 6.53
C VAL A 22 -0.85 5.67 5.09
N VAL A 23 0.00 6.00 4.12
CA VAL A 23 -0.25 5.71 2.69
C VAL A 23 -0.37 4.20 2.47
N SER A 24 0.47 3.40 3.13
CA SER A 24 0.43 1.94 3.03
C SER A 24 -0.89 1.35 3.52
N ILE A 25 -1.41 1.84 4.66
CA ILE A 25 -2.71 1.40 5.20
C ILE A 25 -3.85 1.77 4.24
N ILE A 26 -3.85 3.00 3.71
CA ILE A 26 -4.88 3.46 2.77
C ILE A 26 -4.85 2.61 1.49
N ALA A 27 -3.68 2.40 0.92
CA ALA A 27 -3.52 1.61 -0.31
C ALA A 27 -3.91 0.14 -0.10
N GLY A 28 -3.55 -0.45 1.04
CA GLY A 28 -3.94 -1.82 1.40
C GLY A 28 -5.46 -1.96 1.52
N LEU A 29 -6.12 -1.04 2.24
CA LEU A 29 -7.57 -1.00 2.37
C LEU A 29 -8.25 -0.86 1.01
N ALA A 30 -7.85 0.15 0.22
CA ALA A 30 -8.43 0.41 -1.09
C ALA A 30 -8.28 -0.80 -2.04
N ALA A 31 -7.12 -1.48 -2.01
CA ALA A 31 -6.90 -2.67 -2.81
C ALA A 31 -7.79 -3.85 -2.39
N THR A 32 -7.99 -4.07 -1.07
CA THR A 32 -8.85 -5.15 -0.56
C THR A 32 -10.34 -4.96 -0.85
N GLU A 33 -10.78 -3.74 -1.15
CA GLU A 33 -12.17 -3.44 -1.53
C GLU A 33 -12.46 -3.63 -3.02
N VAL A 34 -11.45 -4.01 -3.80
CA VAL A 34 -11.62 -4.25 -5.25
C VAL A 34 -12.15 -5.66 -5.46
N PRO A 35 -13.30 -5.84 -6.13
CA PRO A 35 -13.81 -7.17 -6.45
C PRO A 35 -12.78 -7.99 -7.23
N GLY A 36 -12.58 -9.25 -6.82
CA GLY A 36 -11.56 -10.13 -7.37
C GLY A 36 -10.22 -10.11 -6.63
N VAL A 37 -10.04 -9.23 -5.64
CA VAL A 37 -8.93 -9.27 -4.69
C VAL A 37 -9.36 -10.08 -3.46
N ALA A 38 -8.74 -11.24 -3.27
CA ALA A 38 -8.99 -12.11 -2.12
C ALA A 38 -8.23 -11.65 -0.87
N GLY A 39 -7.11 -10.96 -1.05
CA GLY A 39 -6.30 -10.41 0.04
C GLY A 39 -4.96 -9.83 -0.40
N MET A 40 -4.16 -9.41 0.58
CA MET A 40 -2.81 -8.88 0.38
C MET A 40 -1.75 -9.92 0.73
N SER A 41 -0.67 -9.99 -0.05
CA SER A 41 0.44 -10.94 0.18
C SER A 41 1.62 -10.27 0.87
N GLY A 42 1.85 -10.59 2.15
CA GLY A 42 2.99 -10.11 2.93
C GLY A 42 4.29 -10.90 2.76
N GLY A 43 4.38 -11.80 1.76
CA GLY A 43 5.50 -12.73 1.58
C GLY A 43 5.45 -13.99 2.46
N VAL A 44 6.35 -14.96 2.17
CA VAL A 44 6.34 -16.34 2.71
C VAL A 44 6.50 -16.42 4.23
N VAL A 45 7.18 -15.44 4.85
CA VAL A 45 7.50 -15.46 6.29
C VAL A 45 6.26 -15.17 7.17
N ASN A 46 5.18 -14.62 6.60
CA ASN A 46 4.06 -14.09 7.38
C ASN A 46 2.79 -14.95 7.40
N GLY A 47 2.76 -16.09 6.70
CA GLY A 47 1.61 -17.01 6.69
C GLY A 47 1.22 -17.53 8.08
N VAL A 48 2.18 -17.59 9.01
CA VAL A 48 1.93 -18.05 10.40
C VAL A 48 1.22 -16.98 11.25
N SER A 49 1.45 -15.69 10.97
CA SER A 49 0.84 -14.59 11.75
C SER A 49 -0.63 -14.35 11.39
N GLU A 50 -1.05 -14.71 10.17
CA GLU A 50 -2.46 -14.67 9.75
C GLU A 50 -3.31 -15.74 10.45
N ILE A 51 -2.73 -16.91 10.68
CA ILE A 51 -3.34 -17.99 11.48
C ILE A 51 -3.58 -17.52 12.93
N LEU A 52 -2.76 -16.60 13.44
CA LEU A 52 -2.85 -16.03 14.79
C LEU A 52 -3.81 -14.83 14.90
N GLY A 53 -4.62 -14.54 13.87
CA GLY A 53 -5.73 -13.58 13.95
C GLY A 53 -5.35 -12.09 13.94
N ARG A 54 -4.07 -11.75 13.76
CA ARG A 54 -3.64 -10.35 13.58
C ARG A 54 -3.76 -9.94 12.12
N LYS A 55 -4.89 -9.33 11.76
CA LYS A 55 -5.07 -8.61 10.48
C LYS A 55 -4.10 -7.43 10.47
N ASN A 56 -3.08 -7.49 9.63
CA ASN A 56 -2.17 -6.38 9.42
C ASN A 56 -2.43 -5.81 8.02
N LEU A 57 -3.03 -4.63 7.98
CA LEU A 57 -3.55 -3.99 6.76
C LEU A 57 -2.45 -3.41 5.86
N SER A 58 -1.22 -3.24 6.37
CA SER A 58 -0.07 -2.77 5.59
C SER A 58 0.75 -3.90 4.95
N LYS A 59 0.38 -5.17 5.19
CA LYS A 59 1.07 -6.32 4.57
C LYS A 59 0.89 -6.27 3.05
N GLY A 60 1.96 -6.58 2.32
CA GLY A 60 1.91 -6.62 0.86
C GLY A 60 1.82 -5.26 0.18
N VAL A 61 2.14 -4.18 0.90
CA VAL A 61 2.23 -2.82 0.36
C VAL A 61 3.62 -2.27 0.68
N LYS A 62 4.36 -1.84 -0.34
CA LYS A 62 5.58 -1.04 -0.17
C LYS A 62 5.34 0.34 -0.75
N VAL A 63 5.63 1.37 0.04
CA VAL A 63 5.45 2.76 -0.33
C VAL A 63 6.81 3.45 -0.27
N GLU A 64 7.10 4.22 -1.30
CA GLU A 64 8.21 5.17 -1.31
C GLU A 64 7.62 6.54 -1.66
N VAL A 65 7.68 7.49 -0.73
CA VAL A 65 7.18 8.86 -0.96
C VAL A 65 8.36 9.76 -1.33
N GLY A 66 8.37 10.25 -2.56
CA GLY A 66 9.29 11.29 -3.03
C GLY A 66 8.68 12.69 -2.97
N ASP A 67 9.43 13.69 -3.41
CA ASP A 67 9.03 15.10 -3.30
C ASP A 67 7.82 15.48 -4.17
N LYS A 68 7.64 14.81 -5.31
CA LYS A 68 6.60 15.11 -6.30
C LYS A 68 5.66 13.95 -6.59
N GLU A 69 6.10 12.74 -6.28
CA GLU A 69 5.40 11.51 -6.61
C GLU A 69 5.63 10.47 -5.54
N ALA A 70 4.71 9.51 -5.44
CA ALA A 70 4.83 8.36 -4.58
C ALA A 70 4.73 7.09 -5.42
N THR A 71 5.62 6.15 -5.17
CA THR A 71 5.58 4.82 -5.78
C THR A 71 4.97 3.84 -4.78
N ILE A 72 3.97 3.08 -5.24
CA ILE A 72 3.28 2.09 -4.42
C ILE A 72 3.35 0.75 -5.12
N HIS A 73 3.99 -0.23 -4.47
CA HIS A 73 4.00 -1.62 -4.91
C HIS A 73 2.98 -2.43 -4.11
N LEU A 74 2.06 -3.07 -4.82
CA LEU A 74 1.04 -3.95 -4.24
C LEU A 74 1.32 -5.40 -4.60
N TYR A 75 1.26 -6.26 -3.59
CA TYR A 75 1.35 -7.71 -3.73
C TYR A 75 0.00 -8.30 -3.35
N LEU A 76 -0.72 -8.84 -4.32
CA LEU A 76 -2.12 -9.24 -4.20
C LEU A 76 -2.30 -10.75 -4.34
N ILE A 77 -3.27 -11.29 -3.60
CA ILE A 77 -3.87 -12.60 -3.84
C ILE A 77 -5.22 -12.32 -4.50
N VAL A 78 -5.46 -12.92 -5.66
CA VAL A 78 -6.69 -12.73 -6.44
C VAL A 78 -7.54 -13.99 -6.42
N ASP A 79 -8.85 -13.81 -6.58
CA ASP A 79 -9.80 -14.92 -6.64
C ASP A 79 -9.51 -15.82 -7.84
N TYR A 80 -9.73 -17.13 -7.68
CA TYR A 80 -9.56 -18.07 -8.77
C TYR A 80 -10.56 -17.81 -9.90
N GLY A 81 -10.08 -17.86 -11.15
CA GLY A 81 -10.92 -17.71 -12.35
C GLY A 81 -11.20 -16.26 -12.77
N VAL A 82 -10.71 -15.26 -12.03
CA VAL A 82 -10.82 -13.85 -12.46
C VAL A 82 -9.83 -13.51 -13.57
N ARG A 83 -10.16 -12.49 -14.36
CA ARG A 83 -9.25 -11.92 -15.36
C ARG A 83 -8.27 -10.97 -14.68
N ILE A 84 -7.04 -11.45 -14.43
CA ILE A 84 -6.00 -10.68 -13.72
C ILE A 84 -5.80 -9.26 -14.29
N PRO A 85 -5.72 -9.03 -15.61
CA PRO A 85 -5.54 -7.67 -16.14
C PRO A 85 -6.69 -6.71 -15.78
N GLU A 86 -7.91 -7.23 -15.67
CA GLU A 86 -9.10 -6.45 -15.29
C GLU A 86 -9.06 -6.06 -13.82
N VAL A 87 -8.73 -7.01 -12.94
CA VAL A 87 -8.54 -6.75 -11.50
C VAL A 87 -7.42 -5.73 -11.30
N ALA A 88 -6.27 -5.90 -11.97
CA ALA A 88 -5.14 -4.97 -11.87
C ALA A 88 -5.50 -3.54 -12.31
N TRP A 89 -6.30 -3.40 -13.37
CA TRP A 89 -6.79 -2.11 -13.84
C TRP A 89 -7.75 -1.47 -12.84
N ASN A 90 -8.64 -2.27 -12.26
CA ASN A 90 -9.59 -1.82 -11.24
C ASN A 90 -8.88 -1.38 -9.96
N VAL A 91 -7.84 -2.10 -9.53
CA VAL A 91 -7.00 -1.71 -8.39
C VAL A 91 -6.35 -0.35 -8.61
N GLN A 92 -5.79 -0.10 -9.80
CA GLN A 92 -5.14 1.18 -10.10
C GLN A 92 -6.12 2.36 -10.25
N ARG A 93 -7.37 2.09 -10.62
CA ARG A 93 -8.38 3.13 -10.92
C ARG A 93 -9.44 3.29 -9.85
N LYS A 94 -9.38 2.50 -8.78
CA LYS A 94 -10.30 2.61 -7.66
C LYS A 94 -10.23 4.04 -7.11
N ARG A 95 -11.39 4.72 -7.10
CA ARG A 95 -11.58 6.03 -6.48
C ARG A 95 -12.18 5.87 -5.10
#